data_AF-A0A0G4P3H9-F1
#
_entry.id   AF-A0A0G4P3H9-F1
#
_cell.length_a   1.000
_cell.length_b   1.000
_cell.length_c   1.000
_cell.angle_alpha   90.00
_cell.angle_beta   90.00
_cell.angle_gamma   90.00
#
_symmetry.space_group_name_H-M   'P 1'
#
loop_
_entity.id
_entity.type
_entity.pdbx_description
1 polymer ?
#
loop_
_entity_poly.entity_id
_entity_poly.type
_entity_poly.pdbx_seq_one_letter_code
_entity_poly.pdbx_strand_id
1 'polypeptide(L)'
;MTAPTESHEETTMTKKKRARRARKGNVPAPVAMKPKKTLFVDEIGDVLVDQLLYETPKRNDDDENIGDSSLSLIDHLRNNTAVHPAASSCSSSATFHTIPHSSPATSVNSHEPSVAPLQASSKVDVLDQNGEGLHAKAESRGQDAVFGLDDFKTITAIQQIAALHGRVAHMGILDHSYRFFVNKARTAALSFKPRNGVAVIGGDPLCNKEEIPELLSEFAAYRQRHHLSIAFMGASESFLNDHAKPNGWTTIRFATERVLNPQTNEVILETSGRRILTKSRQLTNKNKGGITMGVYAPAVYGIDQELQTNLITIYDNWRAERNASASPQAFITVYDPFAVPSLMTFIYTRAPDGAINGFAGLRRLSSGGYHVDPCIAAPGSVNGISDLLLVMAMALLRHAGVTYLGLGVEPLQSLTSEDVSGMPWPCKKFTRGLYGHAFHRLPIGGKKAYHDKFRPDPAQDSDLYLVFPSGIPSPRHVLAMTHMANISLRKMFRVDIEAFALTRKLKAGGEVVMSLGGKKEGSAEQTDKGKEFEEEVLALYTPCVR
;
A
#
# COMPACT_ATOMS: atom_id res chain seq x y z
N MET A 1 -18.99 -24.93 -75.48
CA MET A 1 -20.35 -24.43 -75.73
C MET A 1 -21.35 -25.48 -75.27
N THR A 2 -22.46 -25.01 -74.68
CA THR A 2 -23.74 -25.67 -74.33
C THR A 2 -23.78 -26.74 -73.21
N ALA A 3 -24.43 -26.36 -72.09
CA ALA A 3 -25.23 -27.19 -71.16
C ALA A 3 -26.65 -27.42 -71.76
N PRO A 4 -27.71 -27.92 -71.05
CA PRO A 4 -27.89 -28.50 -69.69
C PRO A 4 -28.82 -29.76 -69.67
N THR A 5 -29.29 -30.26 -68.49
CA THR A 5 -30.73 -30.41 -68.05
C THR A 5 -30.86 -31.20 -66.72
N GLU A 6 -31.86 -30.82 -65.90
CA GLU A 6 -32.26 -31.25 -64.54
C GLU A 6 -33.06 -32.57 -64.46
N SER A 7 -33.23 -33.18 -63.26
CA SER A 7 -34.53 -33.28 -62.54
C SER A 7 -34.54 -34.23 -61.32
N HIS A 8 -35.47 -33.93 -60.41
CA HIS A 8 -35.82 -34.46 -59.08
C HIS A 8 -36.11 -35.97 -58.91
N GLU A 9 -35.95 -36.46 -57.67
CA GLU A 9 -36.67 -37.65 -57.17
C GLU A 9 -37.03 -37.50 -55.67
N GLU A 10 -38.32 -37.72 -55.35
CA GLU A 10 -38.92 -37.69 -54.01
C GLU A 10 -39.73 -39.00 -53.85
N THR A 11 -39.57 -39.74 -52.75
CA THR A 11 -40.34 -40.99 -52.54
C THR A 11 -40.66 -41.26 -51.06
N THR A 12 -41.90 -40.88 -50.71
CA THR A 12 -42.94 -41.55 -49.90
C THR A 12 -42.63 -42.35 -48.61
N MET A 13 -43.41 -41.99 -47.58
CA MET A 13 -43.62 -42.68 -46.31
C MET A 13 -44.39 -44.01 -46.44
N THR A 14 -44.08 -44.98 -45.58
CA THR A 14 -45.03 -46.01 -45.15
C THR A 14 -45.01 -46.20 -43.62
N LYS A 15 -46.18 -46.01 -42.99
CA LYS A 15 -46.46 -46.27 -41.56
C LYS A 15 -46.79 -47.75 -41.34
N LYS A 16 -46.23 -48.38 -40.30
CA LYS A 16 -46.75 -49.64 -39.73
C LYS A 16 -46.85 -49.57 -38.20
N LYS A 17 -47.89 -50.24 -37.70
CA LYS A 17 -48.59 -50.11 -36.41
C LYS A 17 -47.74 -50.26 -35.14
N ARG A 18 -48.09 -49.41 -34.15
CA ARG A 18 -47.72 -49.42 -32.73
C ARG A 18 -48.15 -50.70 -32.01
N ALA A 19 -47.24 -51.34 -31.29
CA ALA A 19 -47.54 -52.28 -30.21
C ALA A 19 -47.28 -51.60 -28.84
N ARG A 20 -48.27 -51.63 -27.95
CA ARG A 20 -48.18 -51.14 -26.56
C ARG A 20 -47.58 -52.25 -25.68
N ARG A 21 -46.49 -51.97 -24.96
CA ARG A 21 -46.11 -52.74 -23.77
C ARG A 21 -45.40 -51.87 -22.71
N ALA A 22 -46.03 -51.86 -21.54
CA ALA A 22 -45.52 -51.66 -20.17
C ALA A 22 -44.59 -50.46 -19.86
N ARG A 23 -45.16 -49.52 -19.10
CA ARG A 23 -44.49 -48.46 -18.34
C ARG A 23 -43.65 -49.12 -17.22
N LYS A 24 -42.32 -49.08 -17.33
CA LYS A 24 -41.38 -49.44 -16.24
C LYS A 24 -40.81 -48.14 -15.68
N GLY A 25 -40.73 -48.06 -14.35
CA GLY A 25 -40.55 -46.84 -13.57
C GLY A 25 -39.35 -45.97 -13.98
N ASN A 26 -39.59 -44.66 -13.94
CA ASN A 26 -38.57 -43.63 -14.03
C ASN A 26 -37.85 -43.58 -12.67
N VAL A 27 -36.67 -44.18 -12.57
CA VAL A 27 -35.68 -43.81 -11.56
C VAL A 27 -34.76 -42.81 -12.25
N PRO A 28 -34.65 -41.54 -11.78
CA PRO A 28 -33.64 -40.64 -12.32
C PRO A 28 -32.28 -41.25 -12.06
N ALA A 29 -31.50 -41.51 -13.12
CA ALA A 29 -30.09 -41.79 -12.96
C ALA A 29 -29.45 -40.63 -12.18
N PRO A 30 -28.55 -40.89 -11.22
CA PRO A 30 -27.88 -39.82 -10.51
C PRO A 30 -27.18 -38.94 -11.55
N VAL A 31 -27.53 -37.65 -11.55
CA VAL A 31 -26.84 -36.64 -12.34
C VAL A 31 -25.40 -36.65 -11.85
N ALA A 32 -24.52 -37.33 -12.60
CA ALA A 32 -23.09 -37.25 -12.39
C ALA A 32 -22.73 -35.78 -12.58
N MET A 33 -22.59 -35.05 -11.48
CA MET A 33 -22.07 -33.70 -11.49
C MET A 33 -20.71 -33.81 -12.17
N LYS A 34 -20.56 -33.18 -13.34
CA LYS A 34 -19.24 -33.05 -13.97
C LYS A 34 -18.31 -32.46 -12.90
N PRO A 35 -17.14 -33.07 -12.65
CA PRO A 35 -16.21 -32.53 -11.67
C PRO A 35 -15.98 -31.06 -11.99
N LYS A 36 -16.17 -30.17 -11.01
CA LYS A 36 -15.83 -28.75 -11.16
C LYS A 36 -14.38 -28.72 -11.65
N LYS A 37 -14.14 -28.05 -12.78
CA LYS A 37 -12.79 -27.85 -13.31
C LYS A 37 -12.00 -27.13 -12.22
N THR A 38 -11.01 -27.79 -11.62
CA THR A 38 -10.08 -27.16 -10.69
C THR A 38 -9.38 -26.02 -11.42
N LEU A 39 -9.46 -24.80 -10.87
CA LEU A 39 -8.77 -23.66 -11.45
C LEU A 39 -7.29 -23.75 -11.10
N PHE A 40 -6.42 -23.24 -11.96
CA PHE A 40 -4.99 -23.20 -11.67
C PHE A 40 -4.68 -22.40 -10.40
N VAL A 41 -5.49 -21.40 -10.10
CA VAL A 41 -5.35 -20.59 -8.89
C VAL A 41 -5.68 -21.39 -7.62
N ASP A 42 -6.61 -22.35 -7.69
CA ASP A 42 -6.96 -23.21 -6.55
C ASP A 42 -5.77 -24.12 -6.23
N GLU A 43 -5.12 -24.70 -7.25
CA GLU A 43 -3.89 -25.51 -7.07
C GLU A 43 -2.74 -24.70 -6.43
N ILE A 44 -2.54 -23.45 -6.86
CA ILE A 44 -1.55 -22.56 -6.23
C ILE A 44 -1.94 -22.24 -4.79
N GLY A 45 -3.21 -21.94 -4.56
CA GLY A 45 -3.75 -21.59 -3.26
C GLY A 45 -3.55 -22.73 -2.26
N ASP A 46 -3.94 -23.95 -2.62
CA ASP A 46 -3.76 -25.15 -1.81
C ASP A 46 -2.28 -25.33 -1.42
N VAL A 47 -1.34 -25.24 -2.37
CA VAL A 47 0.11 -25.37 -2.08
C VAL A 47 0.60 -24.33 -1.07
N LEU A 48 0.18 -23.07 -1.23
CA LEU A 48 0.61 -21.99 -0.33
C LEU A 48 -0.05 -22.10 1.04
N VAL A 49 -1.32 -22.49 1.11
CA VAL A 49 -2.05 -22.69 2.37
C VAL A 49 -1.51 -23.89 3.12
N ASP A 50 -1.17 -24.98 2.43
CA ASP A 50 -0.59 -26.16 3.05
C ASP A 50 0.76 -25.86 3.69
N GLN A 51 1.63 -25.13 2.98
CA GLN A 51 2.86 -24.60 3.56
C GLN A 51 2.56 -23.68 4.74
N LEU A 52 1.52 -22.83 4.63
CA LEU A 52 1.23 -21.89 5.69
C LEU A 52 0.74 -22.58 7.00
N LEU A 53 -0.08 -23.62 6.87
CA LEU A 53 -0.74 -24.26 8.00
C LEU A 53 0.02 -25.46 8.57
N TYR A 54 0.81 -26.18 7.75
CA TYR A 54 1.35 -27.50 8.11
C TYR A 54 2.88 -27.60 8.07
N GLU A 55 3.61 -26.62 7.52
CA GLU A 55 5.06 -26.55 7.77
C GLU A 55 5.32 -26.10 9.21
N THR A 56 6.12 -26.90 9.92
CA THR A 56 6.24 -26.87 11.39
C THR A 56 6.78 -25.52 11.86
N PRO A 57 6.06 -24.76 12.72
CA PRO A 57 6.61 -23.59 13.37
C PRO A 57 7.76 -24.02 14.28
N LYS A 58 8.98 -23.52 14.04
CA LYS A 58 10.04 -23.58 15.06
C LYS A 58 9.69 -22.57 16.15
N ARG A 59 8.93 -22.99 17.14
CA ARG A 59 8.61 -22.16 18.31
C ARG A 59 9.85 -22.15 19.21
N ASN A 60 10.48 -20.98 19.39
CA ASN A 60 11.39 -20.74 20.50
C ASN A 60 10.53 -20.33 21.71
N ASP A 61 10.75 -20.96 22.86
CA ASP A 61 9.87 -20.88 24.04
C ASP A 61 9.95 -19.56 24.85
N ASP A 62 10.61 -18.51 24.35
CA ASP A 62 10.97 -17.34 25.16
C ASP A 62 10.20 -16.02 24.85
N ASP A 63 9.17 -16.02 24.00
CA ASP A 63 8.46 -14.77 23.61
C ASP A 63 6.93 -14.88 23.75
N GLU A 64 6.41 -14.76 24.98
CA GLU A 64 4.98 -14.86 25.29
C GLU A 64 4.15 -13.59 25.03
N ASN A 65 4.63 -12.58 24.27
CA ASN A 65 3.86 -11.32 24.18
C ASN A 65 3.82 -10.57 22.84
N ILE A 66 3.88 -11.29 21.71
CA ILE A 66 3.69 -10.69 20.37
C ILE A 66 2.84 -11.64 19.52
N GLY A 67 1.51 -11.61 19.68
CA GLY A 67 0.68 -12.70 19.14
C GLY A 67 -0.77 -12.38 18.78
N ASP A 68 -1.07 -11.25 18.13
CA ASP A 68 -2.44 -11.01 17.61
C ASP A 68 -2.49 -10.56 16.14
N SER A 69 -1.42 -10.02 15.56
CA SER A 69 -1.49 -9.35 14.26
C SER A 69 -1.23 -10.24 13.04
N SER A 70 -0.39 -11.28 13.14
CA SER A 70 -0.17 -12.25 12.06
C SER A 70 -1.09 -13.48 12.13
N LEU A 71 -1.79 -13.67 13.25
CA LEU A 71 -2.79 -14.72 13.38
C LEU A 71 -3.92 -14.50 12.40
N SER A 72 -4.28 -13.27 12.04
CA SER A 72 -5.44 -12.99 11.18
C SER A 72 -5.43 -13.69 9.82
N LEU A 73 -4.31 -13.80 9.08
CA LEU A 73 -4.31 -14.54 7.80
C LEU A 73 -4.57 -16.03 8.04
N ILE A 74 -3.88 -16.60 9.02
CA ILE A 74 -4.03 -18.00 9.42
C ILE A 74 -5.42 -18.26 10.01
N ASP A 75 -6.00 -17.32 10.74
CA ASP A 75 -7.32 -17.40 11.32
C ASP A 75 -8.39 -17.32 10.23
N HIS A 76 -8.24 -16.41 9.26
CA HIS A 76 -9.07 -16.35 8.07
C HIS A 76 -9.03 -17.68 7.31
N LEU A 77 -7.82 -18.22 7.10
CA LEU A 77 -7.65 -19.53 6.47
C LEU A 77 -8.29 -20.64 7.29
N ARG A 78 -8.01 -20.72 8.61
CA ARG A 78 -8.57 -21.76 9.49
C ARG A 78 -10.10 -21.69 9.55
N ASN A 79 -10.67 -20.49 9.65
CA ASN A 79 -12.12 -20.28 9.67
C ASN A 79 -12.77 -20.67 8.34
N ASN A 80 -12.19 -20.30 7.20
CA ASN A 80 -12.73 -20.68 5.89
C ASN A 80 -12.52 -22.16 5.58
N THR A 81 -11.40 -22.74 6.01
CA THR A 81 -11.12 -24.18 5.86
C THR A 81 -12.07 -25.00 6.71
N ALA A 82 -12.47 -24.51 7.91
CA ALA A 82 -13.48 -25.15 8.77
C ALA A 82 -14.91 -25.07 8.22
N VAL A 83 -15.20 -24.11 7.35
CA VAL A 83 -16.49 -24.03 6.62
C VAL A 83 -16.56 -25.05 5.47
N HIS A 84 -15.42 -25.60 5.02
CA HIS A 84 -15.34 -26.51 3.87
C HIS A 84 -15.06 -28.02 4.10
N PRO A 85 -15.09 -28.63 5.31
CA PRO A 85 -15.09 -30.08 5.47
C PRO A 85 -16.31 -30.51 6.30
N ALA A 86 -17.52 -30.22 5.81
CA ALA A 86 -18.75 -30.76 6.38
C ALA A 86 -19.72 -31.19 5.27
N ALA A 87 -19.20 -31.97 4.33
CA ALA A 87 -20.03 -32.74 3.41
C ALA A 87 -19.63 -34.22 3.45
N SER A 88 -19.82 -34.86 4.61
CA SER A 88 -20.22 -36.27 4.68
C SER A 88 -20.67 -36.65 6.10
N SER A 89 -21.98 -36.87 6.23
CA SER A 89 -22.64 -37.92 7.03
C SER A 89 -22.41 -37.95 8.55
N CYS A 90 -23.38 -37.46 9.33
CA CYS A 90 -24.42 -38.28 9.99
C CYS A 90 -25.17 -37.46 11.07
N SER A 91 -26.50 -37.47 10.96
CA SER A 91 -27.45 -36.81 11.85
C SER A 91 -27.40 -37.29 13.29
N SER A 92 -27.70 -36.38 14.23
CA SER A 92 -28.62 -36.67 15.33
C SER A 92 -29.33 -35.40 15.78
N SER A 93 -30.66 -35.51 15.80
CA SER A 93 -31.65 -34.47 16.05
C SER A 93 -31.65 -33.97 17.50
N ALA A 94 -31.90 -32.67 17.68
CA ALA A 94 -32.66 -32.16 18.82
C ALA A 94 -33.31 -30.83 18.43
N THR A 95 -34.51 -30.62 18.95
CA THR A 95 -35.60 -29.86 18.36
C THR A 95 -36.05 -28.74 19.32
N PHE A 96 -36.28 -27.52 18.79
CA PHE A 96 -37.05 -26.34 19.28
C PHE A 96 -36.90 -25.87 20.76
N HIS A 97 -36.81 -24.58 21.12
CA HIS A 97 -37.81 -23.51 20.93
C HIS A 97 -37.23 -22.11 21.24
N THR A 98 -37.91 -21.09 20.72
CA THR A 98 -37.68 -19.64 20.77
C THR A 98 -38.45 -18.90 21.90
N ILE A 99 -37.76 -17.92 22.55
CA ILE A 99 -38.22 -16.56 23.00
C ILE A 99 -39.22 -16.50 24.21
N PRO A 100 -39.39 -15.40 25.03
CA PRO A 100 -38.76 -14.05 25.15
C PRO A 100 -38.34 -13.56 26.58
N HIS A 101 -37.71 -12.37 26.58
CA HIS A 101 -37.62 -11.30 27.59
C HIS A 101 -38.60 -11.25 28.78
N SER A 102 -38.11 -10.82 29.95
CA SER A 102 -38.68 -9.71 30.76
C SER A 102 -37.83 -9.36 31.99
N SER A 103 -37.73 -8.06 32.29
CA SER A 103 -37.17 -7.45 33.50
C SER A 103 -38.01 -7.76 34.75
N PRO A 104 -37.51 -7.42 35.95
CA PRO A 104 -38.19 -6.34 36.67
C PRO A 104 -37.27 -5.35 37.42
N ALA A 105 -37.85 -4.20 37.72
CA ALA A 105 -37.34 -3.13 38.58
C ALA A 105 -38.05 -3.18 39.95
N THR A 106 -37.41 -2.67 41.01
CA THR A 106 -37.94 -1.74 42.06
C THR A 106 -36.92 -1.66 43.22
N SER A 107 -36.35 -0.46 43.44
CA SER A 107 -36.53 0.45 44.61
C SER A 107 -35.79 -0.03 45.88
N VAL A 108 -35.12 0.80 46.70
CA VAL A 108 -35.52 2.09 47.30
C VAL A 108 -34.28 2.92 47.63
N ASN A 109 -34.46 4.23 47.58
CA ASN A 109 -33.54 5.34 47.84
C ASN A 109 -33.34 5.59 49.36
N SER A 110 -32.19 6.14 49.78
CA SER A 110 -32.04 6.93 51.02
C SER A 110 -30.76 7.79 50.96
N HIS A 111 -30.96 9.11 51.04
CA HIS A 111 -29.97 10.19 51.07
C HIS A 111 -29.32 10.37 52.47
N GLU A 112 -27.99 10.63 52.48
CA GLU A 112 -27.20 11.66 53.21
C GLU A 112 -27.43 12.02 54.71
N PRO A 113 -26.53 12.79 55.38
CA PRO A 113 -25.05 12.74 55.46
C PRO A 113 -24.53 12.90 56.93
N SER A 114 -23.21 13.02 57.13
CA SER A 114 -22.55 14.06 57.97
C SER A 114 -21.51 13.65 59.04
N VAL A 115 -20.48 14.53 59.09
CA VAL A 115 -19.50 14.93 60.14
C VAL A 115 -18.29 14.05 60.53
N ALA A 116 -17.12 14.69 60.41
CA ALA A 116 -15.80 14.37 60.98
C ALA A 116 -15.74 14.49 62.52
N PRO A 117 -14.59 14.20 63.14
CA PRO A 117 -13.85 15.31 63.75
C PRO A 117 -12.31 15.24 63.62
N LEU A 118 -11.71 16.43 63.59
CA LEU A 118 -10.29 16.73 63.83
C LEU A 118 -10.00 16.80 65.33
N GLN A 119 -8.81 16.36 65.77
CA GLN A 119 -7.92 17.18 66.61
C GLN A 119 -6.49 16.61 66.72
N ALA A 120 -5.52 17.54 66.67
CA ALA A 120 -4.06 17.44 66.81
C ALA A 120 -3.63 17.24 68.28
N SER A 121 -2.38 17.19 68.76
CA SER A 121 -0.98 17.30 68.32
C SER A 121 -0.11 16.97 69.56
N SER A 122 1.10 16.42 69.43
CA SER A 122 2.28 16.89 70.19
C SER A 122 3.60 16.33 69.64
N LYS A 123 4.60 17.22 69.60
CA LYS A 123 5.97 17.08 69.07
C LYS A 123 6.92 16.42 70.06
N VAL A 124 8.01 15.80 69.57
CA VAL A 124 9.41 16.07 69.99
C VAL A 124 10.36 15.79 68.79
N ASP A 125 11.22 16.77 68.52
CA ASP A 125 12.33 16.80 67.54
C ASP A 125 13.57 16.01 68.02
N VAL A 126 14.48 15.63 67.09
CA VAL A 126 15.86 16.16 66.98
C VAL A 126 16.71 15.37 65.96
N LEU A 127 17.20 16.12 64.96
CA LEU A 127 18.44 16.07 64.13
C LEU A 127 18.98 14.74 63.57
N ASP A 128 19.21 14.68 62.24
CA ASP A 128 20.48 15.17 61.67
C ASP A 128 20.48 15.43 60.13
N GLN A 129 20.97 16.62 59.77
CA GLN A 129 21.77 17.10 58.62
C GLN A 129 21.74 16.41 57.24
N ASN A 130 21.21 17.11 56.23
CA ASN A 130 22.02 17.85 55.23
C ASN A 130 21.14 18.61 54.22
N GLY A 131 21.38 19.92 54.10
CA GLY A 131 20.73 20.80 53.14
C GLY A 131 21.74 21.60 52.31
N GLU A 132 21.27 22.01 51.13
CA GLU A 132 21.81 22.99 50.19
C GLU A 132 22.97 22.53 49.31
N GLY A 133 22.94 22.62 47.98
CA GLY A 133 22.01 23.30 47.10
C GLY A 133 22.78 23.69 45.84
N LEU A 134 22.50 23.05 44.71
CA LEU A 134 22.72 23.63 43.39
C LEU A 134 21.57 23.20 42.49
N HIS A 135 20.68 24.18 42.26
CA HIS A 135 19.66 24.16 41.23
C HIS A 135 20.30 23.86 39.87
N ALA A 136 20.41 22.59 39.50
CA ALA A 136 20.27 22.20 38.12
C ALA A 136 18.77 22.24 37.83
N LYS A 137 18.33 23.33 37.19
CA LYS A 137 17.06 23.41 36.48
C LYS A 137 17.06 22.26 35.47
N ALA A 138 16.62 21.09 35.90
CA ALA A 138 16.26 20.00 35.02
C ALA A 138 15.03 20.52 34.25
N GLU A 139 15.30 21.22 33.14
CA GLU A 139 14.34 21.30 32.06
C GLU A 139 13.80 19.89 31.88
N SER A 140 12.51 19.71 32.13
CA SER A 140 11.82 18.53 31.66
C SER A 140 11.94 18.55 30.14
N ARG A 141 13.01 17.93 29.62
CA ARG A 141 13.09 17.54 28.22
C ARG A 141 11.90 16.61 28.03
N GLY A 142 10.79 17.18 27.55
CA GLY A 142 9.59 16.43 27.24
C GLY A 142 10.02 15.25 26.38
N GLN A 143 9.67 14.03 26.82
CA GLN A 143 9.93 12.83 26.05
C GLN A 143 9.54 13.10 24.60
N ASP A 144 10.51 13.03 23.68
CA ASP A 144 10.24 13.29 22.29
C ASP A 144 9.18 12.30 21.82
N ALA A 145 8.00 12.81 21.46
CA ALA A 145 6.87 12.03 20.97
C ALA A 145 7.09 11.55 19.52
N VAL A 146 8.33 11.63 19.03
CA VAL A 146 8.72 11.29 17.67
C VAL A 146 9.72 10.15 17.71
N PHE A 147 9.39 9.09 16.99
CA PHE A 147 10.11 7.82 17.01
C PHE A 147 10.51 7.39 15.59
N GLY A 148 11.63 6.67 15.47
CA GLY A 148 12.01 5.91 14.29
C GLY A 148 11.59 4.45 14.38
N LEU A 149 11.90 3.67 13.35
CA LEU A 149 11.70 2.21 13.37
C LEU A 149 12.73 1.49 14.28
N ASP A 150 13.86 2.13 14.56
CA ASP A 150 14.90 1.61 15.47
C ASP A 150 14.52 1.70 16.96
N ASP A 151 13.41 2.38 17.29
CA ASP A 151 12.93 2.55 18.66
C ASP A 151 12.12 1.34 19.12
N PHE A 152 12.81 0.27 19.56
CA PHE A 152 12.21 -1.03 19.94
C PHE A 152 11.05 -0.94 20.95
N LYS A 153 11.06 0.03 21.87
CA LYS A 153 9.96 0.19 22.85
C LYS A 153 8.69 0.78 22.24
N THR A 154 8.81 1.48 21.12
CA THR A 154 7.69 2.18 20.47
C THR A 154 7.26 1.48 19.18
N ILE A 155 8.11 0.64 18.58
CA ILE A 155 7.77 -0.11 17.37
C ILE A 155 6.52 -0.99 17.56
N THR A 156 6.33 -1.60 18.74
CA THR A 156 5.13 -2.38 19.06
C THR A 156 3.86 -1.53 19.02
N ALA A 157 3.90 -0.32 19.58
CA ALA A 157 2.77 0.61 19.52
C ALA A 157 2.50 1.07 18.08
N ILE A 158 3.55 1.39 17.32
CA ILE A 158 3.42 1.77 15.90
C ILE A 158 2.81 0.62 15.09
N GLN A 159 3.23 -0.63 15.33
CA GLN A 159 2.66 -1.81 14.68
C GLN A 159 1.19 -2.00 15.02
N GLN A 160 0.79 -1.83 16.29
CA GLN A 160 -0.61 -1.92 16.72
C GLN A 160 -1.46 -0.82 16.07
N ILE A 161 -1.00 0.42 16.12
CA ILE A 161 -1.67 1.57 15.47
C ILE A 161 -1.79 1.35 13.96
N ALA A 162 -0.72 0.86 13.31
CA ALA A 162 -0.71 0.52 11.90
C ALA A 162 -1.65 -0.65 11.56
N ALA A 163 -1.79 -1.65 12.44
CA ALA A 163 -2.74 -2.74 12.26
C ALA A 163 -4.19 -2.22 12.27
N LEU A 164 -4.48 -1.25 13.13
CA LEU A 164 -5.82 -0.70 13.35
C LEU A 164 -6.21 0.40 12.35
N HIS A 165 -5.26 1.16 11.82
CA HIS A 165 -5.53 2.33 10.99
C HIS A 165 -4.80 2.34 9.64
N GLY A 166 -3.87 1.40 9.44
CA GLY A 166 -3.01 1.36 8.27
C GLY A 166 -3.75 1.07 6.96
N ARG A 167 -3.42 1.86 5.96
CA ARG A 167 -3.89 1.76 4.56
C ARG A 167 -2.72 1.57 3.60
N VAL A 168 -3.00 1.42 2.30
CA VAL A 168 -1.97 1.30 1.26
C VAL A 168 -1.03 2.51 1.29
N ALA A 169 -1.55 3.74 1.37
CA ALA A 169 -0.76 4.98 1.38
C ALA A 169 0.30 5.07 2.50
N HIS A 170 0.16 4.30 3.58
CA HIS A 170 1.14 4.24 4.69
C HIS A 170 2.34 3.34 4.37
N MET A 171 2.87 3.46 3.15
CA MET A 171 4.04 2.70 2.68
C MET A 171 5.29 3.00 3.52
N GLY A 172 5.36 4.20 4.12
CA GLY A 172 6.48 4.63 4.97
C GLY A 172 6.69 3.84 6.26
N ILE A 173 5.75 2.95 6.63
CA ILE A 173 5.85 2.09 7.82
C ILE A 173 7.03 1.10 7.73
N LEU A 174 7.51 0.83 6.53
CA LEU A 174 8.64 -0.05 6.27
C LEU A 174 9.91 0.71 5.87
N ASP A 175 9.95 2.04 6.01
CA ASP A 175 11.09 2.87 5.57
C ASP A 175 11.66 3.68 6.73
N HIS A 176 12.90 3.37 7.09
CA HIS A 176 13.66 4.02 8.16
C HIS A 176 13.81 5.54 8.00
N SER A 177 13.64 6.10 6.80
CA SER A 177 13.68 7.54 6.61
C SER A 177 12.40 8.27 7.01
N TYR A 178 11.31 7.54 7.33
CA TYR A 178 10.13 8.10 8.00
C TYR A 178 10.33 8.21 9.51
N ARG A 179 9.56 9.12 10.11
CA ARG A 179 9.42 9.31 11.56
C ARG A 179 7.95 9.18 11.94
N PHE A 180 7.69 8.77 13.17
CA PHE A 180 6.34 8.59 13.70
C PHE A 180 6.14 9.53 14.87
N PHE A 181 5.26 10.52 14.71
CA PHE A 181 4.74 11.23 15.88
C PHE A 181 3.64 10.37 16.50
N VAL A 182 3.75 10.05 17.79
CA VAL A 182 2.77 9.25 18.54
C VAL A 182 2.14 10.15 19.59
N ASN A 183 0.81 10.18 19.67
CA ASN A 183 0.12 11.00 20.68
C ASN A 183 0.46 10.57 22.11
N LYS A 184 0.16 11.42 23.10
CA LYS A 184 0.45 11.10 24.51
C LYS A 184 -0.22 9.81 25.00
N ALA A 185 -1.42 9.50 24.48
CA ALA A 185 -2.17 8.29 24.83
C ALA A 185 -1.60 7.02 24.18
N ARG A 186 -0.69 7.13 23.21
CA ARG A 186 -0.12 6.02 22.42
C ARG A 186 -1.16 5.19 21.65
N THR A 187 -2.25 5.84 21.25
CA THR A 187 -3.34 5.25 20.46
C THR A 187 -3.36 5.73 19.02
N ALA A 188 -2.64 6.81 18.72
CA ALA A 188 -2.69 7.49 17.44
C ALA A 188 -1.30 7.91 16.98
N ALA A 189 -1.08 7.91 15.66
CA ALA A 189 0.21 8.32 15.10
C ALA A 189 0.10 9.08 13.77
N LEU A 190 1.15 9.83 13.45
CA LEU A 190 1.41 10.40 12.13
C LEU A 190 2.73 9.84 11.60
N SER A 191 2.71 9.20 10.43
CA SER A 191 3.93 8.83 9.71
C SER A 191 4.34 10.00 8.82
N PHE A 192 5.54 10.55 9.01
CA PHE A 192 5.97 11.74 8.28
C PHE A 192 7.47 11.78 7.95
N LYS A 193 7.83 12.60 6.97
CA LYS A 193 9.21 12.94 6.61
C LYS A 193 9.43 14.45 6.72
N PRO A 194 10.39 14.93 7.53
CA PRO A 194 10.78 16.33 7.49
C PRO A 194 11.60 16.62 6.22
N ARG A 195 11.09 17.49 5.36
CA ARG A 195 11.74 17.95 4.12
C ARG A 195 11.55 19.44 3.92
N ASN A 196 12.63 20.18 3.70
CA ASN A 196 12.60 21.61 3.35
C ASN A 196 11.77 22.49 4.31
N GLY A 197 11.81 22.19 5.61
CA GLY A 197 11.02 22.90 6.62
C GLY A 197 9.54 22.53 6.64
N VAL A 198 9.16 21.41 6.02
CA VAL A 198 7.79 20.86 5.97
C VAL A 198 7.80 19.46 6.56
N ALA A 199 6.88 19.18 7.49
CA ALA A 199 6.53 17.81 7.87
C ALA A 199 5.55 17.25 6.83
N VAL A 200 6.04 16.40 5.93
CA VAL A 200 5.18 15.76 4.93
C VAL A 200 4.65 14.44 5.49
N ILE A 201 3.36 14.42 5.82
CA ILE A 201 2.65 13.25 6.32
C ILE A 201 2.39 12.29 5.16
N GLY A 202 2.71 11.01 5.32
CA GLY A 202 2.40 9.96 4.34
C GLY A 202 1.09 9.27 4.68
N GLY A 203 0.08 9.44 3.84
CA GLY A 203 -1.26 8.92 4.08
C GLY A 203 -2.10 9.81 5.01
N ASP A 204 -3.07 9.17 5.64
CA ASP A 204 -3.95 9.78 6.63
C ASP A 204 -3.28 9.77 8.02
N PRO A 205 -3.82 10.51 8.99
CA PRO A 205 -3.54 10.23 10.38
C PRO A 205 -3.95 8.80 10.76
N LEU A 206 -3.06 8.07 11.45
CA LEU A 206 -3.30 6.70 11.91
C LEU A 206 -4.07 6.75 13.23
N CYS A 207 -5.37 7.06 13.16
CA CYS A 207 -6.29 7.10 14.29
C CYS A 207 -7.76 6.99 13.83
N ASN A 208 -8.71 7.02 14.77
CA ASN A 208 -10.11 7.21 14.43
C ASN A 208 -10.37 8.65 13.96
N LYS A 209 -11.43 8.85 13.17
CA LYS A 209 -11.72 10.16 12.56
C LYS A 209 -11.97 11.25 13.60
N GLU A 210 -12.53 10.87 14.75
CA GLU A 210 -12.84 11.76 15.87
C GLU A 210 -11.57 12.27 16.58
N GLU A 211 -10.48 11.51 16.52
CA GLU A 211 -9.21 11.83 17.19
C GLU A 211 -8.29 12.72 16.34
N ILE A 212 -8.60 12.90 15.05
CA ILE A 212 -7.79 13.68 14.11
C ILE A 212 -7.52 15.12 14.61
N PRO A 213 -8.53 15.90 15.06
CA PRO A 213 -8.29 17.27 15.49
C PRO A 213 -7.33 17.36 16.68
N GLU A 214 -7.46 16.44 17.65
CA GLU A 214 -6.60 16.40 18.84
C GLU A 214 -5.17 16.00 18.46
N LEU A 215 -5.00 14.93 17.68
CA LEU A 215 -3.69 14.48 17.20
C LEU A 215 -2.95 15.59 16.42
N LEU A 216 -3.64 16.30 15.53
CA LEU A 216 -3.05 17.39 14.76
C LEU A 216 -2.72 18.61 15.62
N SER A 217 -3.48 18.86 16.69
CA SER A 217 -3.19 19.89 17.69
C SER A 217 -1.92 19.56 18.48
N GLU A 218 -1.78 18.32 18.97
CA GLU A 218 -0.56 17.88 19.65
C GLU A 218 0.66 17.97 18.71
N PHE A 219 0.48 17.56 17.46
CA PHE A 219 1.53 17.65 16.45
C PHE A 219 1.88 19.09 16.09
N ALA A 220 0.93 20.03 16.15
CA ALA A 220 1.21 21.45 15.93
C ALA A 220 2.20 22.01 16.96
N ALA A 221 2.12 21.60 18.22
CA ALA A 221 3.08 22.01 19.25
C ALA A 221 4.50 21.46 18.98
N TYR A 222 4.62 20.24 18.46
CA TYR A 222 5.90 19.72 17.96
C TYR A 222 6.39 20.56 16.78
N ARG A 223 5.57 20.74 15.74
CA ARG A 223 5.94 21.49 14.54
C ARG A 223 6.38 22.93 14.84
N GLN A 224 5.73 23.62 15.77
CA GLN A 224 6.11 24.98 16.18
C GLN A 224 7.52 25.02 16.79
N ARG A 225 7.85 24.08 17.69
CA ARG A 225 9.19 23.95 18.29
C ARG A 225 10.28 23.66 17.26
N HIS A 226 9.93 22.96 16.17
CA HIS A 226 10.87 22.57 15.12
C HIS A 226 10.76 23.42 13.83
N HIS A 227 9.96 24.50 13.85
CA HIS A 227 9.73 25.40 12.71
C HIS A 227 9.28 24.68 11.42
N LEU A 228 8.39 23.69 11.55
CA LEU A 228 7.88 22.88 10.43
C LEU A 228 6.47 23.34 9.99
N SER A 229 6.29 23.59 8.70
CA SER A 229 4.95 23.59 8.10
C SER A 229 4.45 22.14 7.94
N ILE A 230 3.25 21.94 7.39
CA ILE A 230 2.64 20.61 7.22
C ILE A 230 2.06 20.47 5.83
N ALA A 231 2.16 19.26 5.28
CA ALA A 231 1.38 18.83 4.14
C ALA A 231 1.14 17.32 4.22
N PHE A 232 0.13 16.83 3.51
CA PHE A 232 -0.17 15.40 3.42
C PHE A 232 0.02 14.94 1.98
N MET A 233 0.64 13.76 1.81
CA MET A 233 0.83 13.09 0.55
C MET A 233 0.13 11.74 0.58
N GLY A 234 -0.84 11.55 -0.31
CA GLY A 234 -1.62 10.31 -0.37
C GLY A 234 -2.74 10.24 0.66
N ALA A 235 -3.31 11.40 1.03
CA ALA A 235 -4.49 11.42 1.90
C ALA A 235 -5.71 10.85 1.16
N SER A 236 -6.61 10.20 1.87
CA SER A 236 -7.81 9.59 1.31
C SER A 236 -8.92 10.60 1.06
N GLU A 237 -9.94 10.17 0.32
CA GLU A 237 -11.19 10.90 0.19
C GLU A 237 -11.95 11.06 1.52
N SER A 238 -11.88 10.07 2.42
CA SER A 238 -12.53 10.18 3.74
C SER A 238 -11.88 11.28 4.61
N PHE A 239 -10.54 11.33 4.68
CA PHE A 239 -9.84 12.41 5.37
C PHE A 239 -10.13 13.78 4.73
N LEU A 240 -10.20 13.82 3.41
CA LEU A 240 -10.56 15.01 2.66
C LEU A 240 -11.94 15.55 3.06
N ASN A 241 -12.95 14.70 3.06
CA ASN A 241 -14.34 15.08 3.32
C ASN A 241 -14.59 15.38 4.80
N ASP A 242 -14.04 14.57 5.71
CA ASP A 242 -14.31 14.67 7.14
C ASP A 242 -13.49 15.78 7.81
N HIS A 243 -12.32 16.14 7.25
CA HIS A 243 -11.40 17.08 7.89
C HIS A 243 -10.91 18.20 6.99
N ALA A 244 -10.32 17.91 5.84
CA ALA A 244 -9.63 18.94 5.05
C ALA A 244 -10.59 19.98 4.41
N LYS A 245 -11.68 19.52 3.78
CA LYS A 245 -12.69 20.40 3.15
C LYS A 245 -13.40 21.30 4.17
N PRO A 246 -13.91 20.78 5.32
CA PRO A 246 -14.52 21.62 6.37
C PRO A 246 -13.59 22.74 6.89
N ASN A 247 -12.28 22.48 6.92
CA ASN A 247 -11.28 23.45 7.36
C ASN A 247 -10.76 24.36 6.22
N GLY A 248 -11.35 24.30 5.02
CA GLY A 248 -10.98 25.14 3.89
C GLY A 248 -9.58 24.87 3.33
N TRP A 249 -9.03 23.67 3.54
CA TRP A 249 -7.68 23.33 3.10
C TRP A 249 -7.60 23.17 1.59
N THR A 250 -6.42 23.47 1.05
CA THR A 250 -6.13 23.31 -0.37
C THR A 250 -5.82 21.85 -0.67
N THR A 251 -6.47 21.29 -1.70
CA THR A 251 -6.32 19.87 -2.05
C THR A 251 -6.08 19.68 -3.54
N ILE A 252 -5.28 18.67 -3.89
CA ILE A 252 -4.97 18.28 -5.26
C ILE A 252 -5.12 16.76 -5.37
N ARG A 253 -6.11 16.29 -6.11
CA ARG A 253 -6.25 14.86 -6.46
C ARG A 253 -5.15 14.52 -7.46
N PHE A 254 -4.18 13.70 -7.07
CA PHE A 254 -2.99 13.44 -7.89
C PHE A 254 -2.87 11.99 -8.34
N ALA A 255 -3.61 11.07 -7.71
CA ALA A 255 -3.53 9.66 -8.03
C ALA A 255 -4.78 8.90 -7.61
N THR A 256 -4.86 7.66 -8.07
CA THR A 256 -5.84 6.68 -7.67
C THR A 256 -5.12 5.44 -7.15
N GLU A 257 -5.54 4.94 -6.01
CA GLU A 257 -5.15 3.64 -5.48
C GLU A 257 -5.89 2.54 -6.26
N ARG A 258 -5.12 1.61 -6.84
CA ARG A 258 -5.67 0.49 -7.61
C ARG A 258 -5.86 -0.73 -6.73
N VAL A 259 -7.00 -1.41 -6.86
CA VAL A 259 -7.32 -2.58 -6.03
C VAL A 259 -7.65 -3.79 -6.91
N LEU A 260 -7.24 -4.98 -6.47
CA LEU A 260 -7.72 -6.26 -6.99
C LEU A 260 -8.63 -6.89 -5.96
N ASN A 261 -9.71 -7.51 -6.41
CA ASN A 261 -10.58 -8.33 -5.56
C ASN A 261 -10.30 -9.82 -5.79
N PRO A 262 -9.59 -10.53 -4.89
CA PRO A 262 -9.25 -11.95 -5.07
C PRO A 262 -10.47 -12.89 -5.11
N GLN A 263 -11.67 -12.43 -4.75
CA GLN A 263 -12.88 -13.23 -4.83
C GLN A 263 -13.53 -13.19 -6.22
N THR A 264 -13.40 -12.07 -6.93
CA THR A 264 -14.17 -11.80 -8.17
C THR A 264 -13.30 -11.53 -9.39
N ASN A 265 -11.98 -11.42 -9.23
CA ASN A 265 -11.08 -11.01 -10.31
C ASN A 265 -11.08 -11.97 -11.51
N GLU A 266 -11.24 -11.42 -12.71
CA GLU A 266 -11.38 -12.19 -13.96
C GLU A 266 -10.13 -13.00 -14.35
N VAL A 267 -8.93 -12.55 -13.99
CA VAL A 267 -7.68 -13.24 -14.35
C VAL A 267 -7.58 -14.55 -13.59
N ILE A 268 -7.81 -14.52 -12.28
CA ILE A 268 -7.74 -15.74 -11.44
C ILE A 268 -8.95 -16.66 -11.62
N LEU A 269 -10.11 -16.12 -12.02
CA LEU A 269 -11.27 -16.92 -12.43
C LEU A 269 -11.12 -17.53 -13.84
N GLU A 270 -9.97 -17.34 -14.49
CA GLU A 270 -9.66 -17.82 -15.84
C GLU A 270 -10.63 -17.34 -16.94
N THR A 271 -11.36 -16.24 -16.70
CA THR A 271 -12.25 -15.62 -17.69
C THR A 271 -11.52 -14.58 -18.55
N SER A 272 -10.37 -14.08 -18.07
CA SER A 272 -9.46 -13.23 -18.84
C SER A 272 -7.99 -13.56 -18.53
N GLY A 273 -7.04 -12.71 -18.95
CA GLY A 273 -5.62 -12.86 -18.57
C GLY A 273 -4.90 -14.12 -19.08
N ARG A 274 -5.39 -14.77 -20.15
CA ARG A 274 -4.86 -16.06 -20.66
C ARG A 274 -3.33 -16.10 -20.83
N ARG A 275 -2.70 -15.00 -21.26
CA ARG A 275 -1.24 -14.90 -21.41
C ARG A 275 -0.51 -15.04 -20.07
N ILE A 276 -1.01 -14.37 -19.03
CA ILE A 276 -0.48 -14.42 -17.66
C ILE A 276 -0.57 -15.85 -17.16
N LEU A 277 -1.77 -16.44 -17.18
CA LEU A 277 -2.00 -17.80 -16.70
C LEU A 277 -1.18 -18.86 -17.45
N THR A 278 -1.09 -18.75 -18.78
CA THR A 278 -0.29 -19.67 -19.59
C THR A 278 1.19 -19.57 -19.21
N LYS A 279 1.70 -18.36 -19.01
CA LYS A 279 3.09 -18.15 -18.61
C LYS A 279 3.33 -18.68 -17.19
N SER A 280 2.45 -18.39 -16.23
CA SER A 280 2.51 -18.91 -14.87
C SER A 280 2.53 -20.44 -14.84
N ARG A 281 1.65 -21.10 -15.60
CA ARG A 281 1.64 -22.57 -15.75
C ARG A 281 2.93 -23.11 -16.36
N GLN A 282 3.55 -22.40 -17.31
CA GLN A 282 4.83 -22.81 -17.89
C GLN A 282 5.97 -22.66 -16.88
N LEU A 283 5.97 -21.58 -16.10
CA LEU A 283 6.97 -21.31 -15.06
C LEU A 283 6.93 -22.38 -13.97
N THR A 284 5.74 -22.75 -13.48
CA THR A 284 5.58 -23.74 -12.39
C THR A 284 5.61 -25.20 -12.85
N ASN A 285 5.58 -25.47 -14.16
CA ASN A 285 5.68 -26.84 -14.67
C ASN A 285 7.09 -27.40 -14.46
N LYS A 286 7.19 -28.55 -13.76
CA LYS A 286 8.46 -29.23 -13.42
C LYS A 286 9.38 -29.51 -14.60
N ASN A 287 8.82 -29.84 -15.77
CA ASN A 287 9.59 -30.18 -16.98
C ASN A 287 9.87 -28.97 -17.88
N LYS A 288 9.42 -27.77 -17.48
CA LYS A 288 9.61 -26.52 -18.23
C LYS A 288 10.36 -25.51 -17.37
N GLY A 289 9.64 -24.67 -16.64
CA GLY A 289 10.26 -23.63 -15.82
C GLY A 289 10.80 -24.16 -14.49
N GLY A 290 10.20 -25.23 -13.94
CA GLY A 290 10.61 -25.85 -12.68
C GLY A 290 10.62 -24.91 -11.48
N ILE A 291 9.91 -23.78 -11.55
CA ILE A 291 9.85 -22.81 -10.46
C ILE A 291 8.96 -23.35 -9.35
N THR A 292 9.46 -23.28 -8.13
CA THR A 292 8.71 -23.62 -6.92
C THR A 292 8.27 -22.36 -6.19
N MET A 293 7.24 -22.50 -5.38
CA MET A 293 6.56 -21.40 -4.69
C MET A 293 6.70 -21.59 -3.19
N GLY A 294 6.84 -20.48 -2.48
CA GLY A 294 7.00 -20.45 -1.03
C GLY A 294 6.17 -19.35 -0.38
N VAL A 295 5.78 -19.57 0.87
CA VAL A 295 5.21 -18.54 1.76
C VAL A 295 6.05 -18.46 3.04
N TYR A 296 6.17 -17.26 3.61
CA TYR A 296 6.89 -17.02 4.85
C TYR A 296 6.25 -15.86 5.62
N ALA A 297 5.79 -16.13 6.84
CA ALA A 297 5.30 -15.12 7.77
C ALA A 297 6.19 -15.15 9.02
N PRO A 298 7.05 -14.13 9.25
CA PRO A 298 8.00 -14.15 10.37
C PRO A 298 7.32 -14.29 11.74
N ALA A 299 6.14 -13.69 11.91
CA ALA A 299 5.38 -13.79 13.16
C ALA A 299 4.69 -15.15 13.38
N VAL A 300 4.75 -16.06 12.39
CA VAL A 300 4.23 -17.43 12.49
C VAL A 300 5.38 -18.43 12.67
N TYR A 301 6.42 -18.32 11.85
CA TYR A 301 7.53 -19.29 11.81
C TYR A 301 8.74 -18.90 12.64
N GLY A 302 8.76 -17.68 13.18
CA GLY A 302 9.96 -17.07 13.73
C GLY A 302 10.91 -16.58 12.64
N ILE A 303 12.13 -16.24 13.06
CA ILE A 303 13.15 -15.65 12.20
C ILE A 303 13.87 -16.76 11.41
N ASP A 304 13.73 -16.75 10.10
CA ASP A 304 14.56 -17.53 9.17
C ASP A 304 15.65 -16.61 8.59
N GLN A 305 16.82 -16.60 9.24
CA GLN A 305 17.90 -15.66 8.92
C GLN A 305 18.39 -15.81 7.47
N GLU A 306 18.46 -17.03 6.95
CA GLU A 306 18.95 -17.31 5.60
C GLU A 306 17.95 -16.79 4.56
N LEU A 307 16.66 -17.13 4.73
CA LEU A 307 15.61 -16.65 3.85
C LEU A 307 15.52 -15.12 3.87
N GLN A 308 15.51 -14.50 5.06
CA GLN A 308 15.45 -13.04 5.18
C GLN A 308 16.63 -12.36 4.48
N THR A 309 17.85 -12.88 4.68
CA THR A 309 19.06 -12.36 4.01
C THR A 309 18.95 -12.46 2.49
N ASN A 310 18.45 -13.59 1.97
CA ASN A 310 18.23 -13.77 0.53
C ASN A 310 17.20 -12.78 -0.03
N LEU A 311 16.09 -12.56 0.68
CA LEU A 311 15.04 -11.61 0.27
C LEU A 311 15.55 -10.15 0.27
N ILE A 312 16.30 -9.75 1.31
CA ILE A 312 16.96 -8.44 1.37
C ILE A 312 17.95 -8.27 0.21
N THR A 313 18.77 -9.29 -0.05
CA THR A 313 19.76 -9.25 -1.13
C THR A 313 19.11 -9.04 -2.50
N ILE A 314 18.00 -9.72 -2.77
CA ILE A 314 17.24 -9.53 -4.02
C ILE A 314 16.65 -8.12 -4.09
N TYR A 315 16.09 -7.61 -2.98
CA TYR A 315 15.57 -6.25 -2.90
C TYR A 315 16.65 -5.21 -3.24
N ASP A 316 17.81 -5.32 -2.59
CA ASP A 316 18.92 -4.38 -2.77
C ASP A 316 19.51 -4.44 -4.18
N ASN A 317 19.68 -5.63 -4.74
CA ASN A 317 20.14 -5.80 -6.12
C ASN A 317 19.16 -5.19 -7.13
N TRP A 318 17.87 -5.50 -7.00
CA TRP A 318 16.81 -4.90 -7.83
C TRP A 318 16.82 -3.38 -7.71
N ARG A 319 16.94 -2.86 -6.48
CA ARG A 319 16.98 -1.42 -6.23
C ARG A 319 18.23 -0.75 -6.81
N ALA A 320 19.39 -1.40 -6.73
CA ALA A 320 20.63 -0.91 -7.29
C ALA A 320 20.57 -0.81 -8.82
N GLU A 321 20.11 -1.87 -9.51
CA GLU A 321 19.91 -1.87 -10.96
C GLU A 321 18.92 -0.79 -11.38
N ARG A 322 17.80 -0.68 -10.68
CA ARG A 322 16.81 0.37 -10.93
C ARG A 322 17.40 1.77 -10.77
N ASN A 323 18.17 2.02 -9.72
CA ASN A 323 18.79 3.32 -9.46
C ASN A 323 19.93 3.64 -10.45
N ALA A 324 20.56 2.62 -11.05
CA ALA A 324 21.55 2.78 -12.11
C ALA A 324 20.92 3.14 -13.47
N SER A 325 19.60 2.96 -13.64
CA SER A 325 18.88 3.38 -14.85
C SER A 325 19.02 4.87 -15.11
N ALA A 326 19.19 5.25 -16.38
CA ALA A 326 19.27 6.64 -16.81
C ALA A 326 17.95 7.41 -16.62
N SER A 327 16.81 6.70 -16.52
CA SER A 327 15.49 7.31 -16.40
C SER A 327 15.15 7.65 -14.94
N PRO A 328 14.76 8.91 -14.62
CA PRO A 328 14.46 9.30 -13.24
C PRO A 328 13.14 8.66 -12.78
N GLN A 329 13.18 7.65 -11.93
CA GLN A 329 11.98 6.99 -11.40
C GLN A 329 11.56 7.61 -10.06
N ALA A 330 10.29 8.02 -9.94
CA ALA A 330 9.73 8.49 -8.69
C ALA A 330 9.62 7.34 -7.69
N PHE A 331 10.08 7.56 -6.46
CA PHE A 331 10.00 6.56 -5.41
C PHE A 331 10.00 7.19 -4.04
N ILE A 332 9.09 6.73 -3.19
CA ILE A 332 8.78 7.38 -1.92
C ILE A 332 9.43 6.64 -0.74
N THR A 333 9.69 5.33 -0.86
CA THR A 333 9.94 4.44 0.29
C THR A 333 11.08 3.44 0.12
N VAL A 334 12.22 3.61 0.81
CA VAL A 334 13.24 2.55 0.82
C VAL A 334 12.87 1.50 1.86
N TYR A 335 12.55 0.29 1.43
CA TYR A 335 12.03 -0.74 2.31
C TYR A 335 13.12 -1.46 3.11
N ASP A 336 12.88 -1.57 4.40
CA ASP A 336 13.29 -2.69 5.22
C ASP A 336 12.09 -3.66 5.30
N PRO A 337 12.11 -4.77 4.54
CA PRO A 337 10.98 -5.69 4.48
C PRO A 337 10.57 -6.23 5.86
N PHE A 338 11.50 -6.33 6.81
CA PHE A 338 11.29 -6.97 8.10
C PHE A 338 11.15 -6.00 9.27
N ALA A 339 11.01 -4.69 9.01
CA ALA A 339 10.85 -3.69 10.07
C ALA A 339 9.54 -3.82 10.87
N VAL A 340 8.46 -4.30 10.24
CA VAL A 340 7.18 -4.58 10.92
C VAL A 340 6.72 -6.03 10.67
N PRO A 341 7.45 -7.03 11.18
CA PRO A 341 7.28 -8.43 10.79
C PRO A 341 5.89 -8.99 11.13
N SER A 342 5.24 -8.40 12.14
CA SER A 342 3.91 -8.80 12.61
C SER A 342 2.77 -8.43 11.65
N LEU A 343 3.04 -7.55 10.68
CA LEU A 343 2.08 -7.15 9.64
C LEU A 343 2.40 -7.75 8.26
N MET A 344 3.47 -8.52 8.14
CA MET A 344 4.04 -8.94 6.86
C MET A 344 3.90 -10.44 6.63
N THR A 345 3.38 -10.80 5.47
CA THR A 345 3.49 -12.15 4.90
C THR A 345 4.24 -12.03 3.58
N PHE A 346 5.22 -12.89 3.36
CA PHE A 346 6.00 -12.94 2.13
C PHE A 346 5.59 -14.14 1.32
N ILE A 347 5.46 -13.94 0.02
CA ILE A 347 5.40 -15.02 -0.96
C ILE A 347 6.62 -14.91 -1.85
N TYR A 348 7.20 -16.03 -2.25
CA TYR A 348 8.44 -16.01 -3.00
C TYR A 348 8.55 -17.21 -3.93
N THR A 349 9.43 -17.11 -4.91
CA THR A 349 9.66 -18.15 -5.91
C THR A 349 11.13 -18.60 -5.88
N ARG A 350 11.36 -19.91 -6.06
CA ARG A 350 12.70 -20.46 -6.24
C ARG A 350 12.86 -21.02 -7.66
N ALA A 351 14.00 -20.76 -8.26
CA ALA A 351 14.43 -21.39 -9.51
C ALA A 351 14.72 -22.90 -9.29
N PRO A 352 14.87 -23.70 -10.37
CA PRO A 352 15.15 -25.14 -10.26
C PRO A 352 16.43 -25.49 -9.51
N ASP A 353 17.39 -24.55 -9.44
CA ASP A 353 18.63 -24.67 -8.67
C ASP A 353 18.45 -24.37 -7.17
N GLY A 354 17.23 -24.01 -6.74
CA GLY A 354 16.88 -23.66 -5.36
C GLY A 354 17.07 -22.19 -5.02
N ALA A 355 17.68 -21.37 -5.89
CA ALA A 355 17.91 -19.96 -5.63
C ALA A 355 16.60 -19.16 -5.69
N ILE A 356 16.42 -18.23 -4.74
CA ILE A 356 15.26 -17.33 -4.77
C ILE A 356 15.41 -16.39 -5.97
N ASN A 357 14.36 -16.30 -6.79
CA ASN A 357 14.38 -15.48 -8.01
C ASN A 357 13.28 -14.42 -8.05
N GLY A 358 12.48 -14.30 -6.99
CA GLY A 358 11.51 -13.23 -6.81
C GLY A 358 10.73 -13.38 -5.51
N PHE A 359 10.17 -12.26 -5.04
CA PHE A 359 9.29 -12.24 -3.88
C PHE A 359 8.31 -11.07 -3.90
N ALA A 360 7.22 -11.21 -3.17
CA ALA A 360 6.31 -10.12 -2.88
C ALA A 360 5.98 -10.06 -1.38
N GLY A 361 5.96 -8.86 -0.82
CA GLY A 361 5.48 -8.58 0.53
C GLY A 361 3.98 -8.27 0.50
N LEU A 362 3.22 -8.95 1.35
CA LEU A 362 1.81 -8.72 1.61
C LEU A 362 1.68 -8.10 3.00
N ARG A 363 1.48 -6.78 3.04
CA ARG A 363 1.26 -6.04 4.29
C ARG A 363 -0.22 -6.02 4.62
N ARG A 364 -0.59 -6.46 5.82
CA ARG A 364 -1.96 -6.39 6.32
C ARG A 364 -2.41 -4.92 6.46
N LEU A 365 -3.67 -4.67 6.09
CA LEU A 365 -4.35 -3.38 6.23
C LEU A 365 -5.44 -3.45 7.31
N SER A 366 -5.85 -2.30 7.83
CA SER A 366 -6.90 -2.23 8.85
C SER A 366 -8.27 -2.69 8.37
N SER A 367 -8.53 -2.59 7.06
CA SER A 367 -9.77 -3.06 6.43
C SER A 367 -9.89 -4.59 6.39
N GLY A 368 -8.89 -5.34 6.86
CA GLY A 368 -8.79 -6.79 6.66
C GLY A 368 -8.24 -7.18 5.29
N GLY A 369 -7.97 -6.20 4.41
CA GLY A 369 -7.28 -6.39 3.14
C GLY A 369 -5.76 -6.45 3.28
N TYR A 370 -5.08 -6.57 2.14
CA TYR A 370 -3.62 -6.56 2.06
C TYR A 370 -3.14 -5.57 1.00
N HIS A 371 -1.92 -5.08 1.17
CA HIS A 371 -1.18 -4.32 0.18
C HIS A 371 0.01 -5.14 -0.32
N VAL A 372 0.14 -5.29 -1.63
CA VAL A 372 1.28 -5.99 -2.24
C VAL A 372 2.38 -5.00 -2.64
N ASP A 373 3.40 -4.88 -1.78
CA ASP A 373 4.61 -4.11 -2.07
C ASP A 373 5.71 -4.45 -1.02
N PRO A 374 6.98 -4.63 -1.42
CA PRO A 374 7.48 -4.73 -2.79
C PRO A 374 6.96 -5.99 -3.52
N CYS A 375 6.93 -5.97 -4.85
CA CYS A 375 6.73 -7.15 -5.70
C CYS A 375 7.86 -7.21 -6.75
N ILE A 376 8.86 -8.04 -6.47
CA ILE A 376 10.17 -8.00 -7.12
C ILE A 376 10.46 -9.32 -7.82
N ALA A 377 10.88 -9.21 -9.07
CA ALA A 377 11.61 -10.26 -9.78
C ALA A 377 13.11 -9.93 -9.68
N ALA A 378 13.93 -10.91 -9.35
CA ALA A 378 15.37 -10.71 -9.24
C ALA A 378 15.96 -10.27 -10.60
N PRO A 379 16.98 -9.40 -10.62
CA PRO A 379 17.75 -9.09 -11.83
C PRO A 379 18.16 -10.36 -12.58
N GLY A 380 17.92 -10.39 -13.90
CA GLY A 380 18.23 -11.55 -14.75
C GLY A 380 17.30 -12.76 -14.60
N SER A 381 16.26 -12.69 -13.77
CA SER A 381 15.26 -13.76 -13.66
C SER A 381 14.45 -13.92 -14.95
N VAL A 382 13.83 -15.09 -15.11
CA VAL A 382 12.97 -15.37 -16.26
C VAL A 382 11.76 -14.43 -16.30
N ASN A 383 11.37 -14.00 -17.50
CA ASN A 383 10.20 -13.13 -17.66
C ASN A 383 8.93 -13.76 -17.08
N GLY A 384 8.15 -12.97 -16.33
CA GLY A 384 6.85 -13.38 -15.77
C GLY A 384 6.87 -13.73 -14.29
N ILE A 385 8.00 -13.62 -13.58
CA ILE A 385 8.07 -13.85 -12.12
C ILE A 385 7.15 -12.89 -11.35
N SER A 386 7.18 -11.58 -11.62
CA SER A 386 6.26 -10.62 -10.98
C SER A 386 4.79 -10.94 -11.26
N ASP A 387 4.49 -11.48 -12.44
CA ASP A 387 3.12 -11.89 -12.79
C ASP A 387 2.69 -13.12 -12.00
N LEU A 388 3.59 -14.09 -11.86
CA LEU A 388 3.38 -15.28 -11.04
C LEU A 388 3.19 -14.91 -9.57
N LEU A 389 4.01 -14.02 -9.01
CA LEU A 389 3.89 -13.53 -7.63
C LEU A 389 2.53 -12.88 -7.38
N LEU A 390 2.01 -12.07 -8.31
CA LEU A 390 0.70 -11.45 -8.13
C LEU A 390 -0.45 -12.46 -8.26
N VAL A 391 -0.32 -13.47 -9.13
CA VAL A 391 -1.26 -14.61 -9.17
C VAL A 391 -1.21 -15.40 -7.85
N MET A 392 -0.03 -15.65 -7.30
CA MET A 392 0.15 -16.29 -5.99
C MET A 392 -0.48 -15.50 -4.85
N ALA A 393 -0.31 -14.17 -4.83
CA ALA A 393 -0.93 -13.29 -3.84
C ALA A 393 -2.46 -13.40 -3.88
N MET A 394 -3.04 -13.28 -5.09
CA MET A 394 -4.48 -13.44 -5.25
C MET A 394 -4.95 -14.85 -4.90
N ALA A 395 -4.18 -15.89 -5.20
CA ALA A 395 -4.52 -17.28 -4.84
C ALA A 395 -4.62 -17.46 -3.31
N LEU A 396 -3.57 -17.04 -2.59
CA LEU A 396 -3.51 -17.15 -1.13
C LEU A 396 -4.65 -16.36 -0.47
N LEU A 397 -4.85 -15.10 -0.90
CA LEU A 397 -5.89 -14.24 -0.36
C LEU A 397 -7.30 -14.70 -0.71
N ARG A 398 -7.47 -15.35 -1.87
CA ARG A 398 -8.74 -15.96 -2.26
C ARG A 398 -9.14 -17.06 -1.28
N HIS A 399 -8.23 -17.98 -0.94
CA HIS A 399 -8.48 -19.02 0.06
C HIS A 399 -8.76 -18.42 1.45
N ALA A 400 -8.09 -17.31 1.79
CA ALA A 400 -8.36 -16.57 3.01
C ALA A 400 -9.68 -15.77 3.00
N GLY A 401 -10.47 -15.82 1.91
CA GLY A 401 -11.74 -15.08 1.83
C GLY A 401 -11.56 -13.56 1.76
N VAL A 402 -10.34 -13.09 1.51
CA VAL A 402 -10.02 -11.67 1.45
C VAL A 402 -10.49 -11.11 0.11
N THR A 403 -11.14 -9.95 0.17
CA THR A 403 -11.76 -9.27 -0.98
C THR A 403 -10.99 -8.04 -1.47
N TYR A 404 -9.88 -7.69 -0.80
CA TYR A 404 -9.15 -6.45 -1.03
C TYR A 404 -7.63 -6.69 -1.08
N LEU A 405 -7.03 -6.46 -2.25
CA LEU A 405 -5.60 -6.46 -2.48
C LEU A 405 -5.18 -5.15 -3.18
N GLY A 406 -4.61 -4.22 -2.42
CA GLY A 406 -4.07 -2.97 -2.97
C GLY A 406 -2.82 -3.21 -3.81
N LEU A 407 -2.83 -2.73 -5.06
CA LEU A 407 -1.68 -2.75 -5.99
C LEU A 407 -0.78 -1.51 -5.87
N GLY A 408 -1.19 -0.57 -5.02
CA GLY A 408 -0.51 0.71 -4.85
C GLY A 408 -1.08 1.80 -5.75
N VAL A 409 -0.26 2.84 -5.92
CA VAL A 409 -0.70 4.14 -6.44
C VAL A 409 -0.45 4.27 -7.94
N GLU A 410 -1.47 4.76 -8.66
CA GLU A 410 -1.42 5.15 -10.07
C GLU A 410 -1.68 6.65 -10.20
N PRO A 411 -0.67 7.47 -10.58
CA PRO A 411 -0.88 8.90 -10.70
C PRO A 411 -1.75 9.27 -11.91
N LEU A 412 -2.53 10.34 -11.76
CA LEU A 412 -3.42 10.85 -12.80
C LEU A 412 -2.59 11.36 -13.98
N GLN A 413 -3.04 11.09 -15.22
CA GLN A 413 -2.30 11.57 -16.39
C GLN A 413 -2.37 13.08 -16.57
N SER A 414 -3.48 13.67 -16.13
CA SER A 414 -3.73 15.12 -16.22
C SER A 414 -4.71 15.54 -15.14
N LEU A 415 -4.58 16.77 -14.67
CA LEU A 415 -5.51 17.37 -13.71
C LEU A 415 -6.59 18.20 -14.42
N THR A 416 -7.84 17.98 -14.02
CA THR A 416 -9.00 18.81 -14.33
C THR A 416 -9.15 19.94 -13.32
N SER A 417 -10.16 20.81 -13.49
CA SER A 417 -10.41 21.89 -12.54
C SER A 417 -11.00 21.41 -11.20
N GLU A 418 -11.66 20.25 -11.23
CA GLU A 418 -12.31 19.63 -10.07
C GLU A 418 -11.29 18.92 -9.18
N ASP A 419 -10.16 18.49 -9.76
CA ASP A 419 -9.05 17.87 -9.05
C ASP A 419 -8.30 18.84 -8.14
N VAL A 420 -8.54 20.15 -8.24
CA VAL A 420 -7.89 21.17 -7.41
C VAL A 420 -8.93 21.98 -6.66
N SER A 421 -8.88 21.97 -5.33
CA SER A 421 -9.77 22.74 -4.46
C SER A 421 -9.01 23.66 -3.50
N GLY A 422 -9.70 24.65 -2.94
CA GLY A 422 -9.11 25.60 -1.99
C GLY A 422 -8.06 26.55 -2.61
N MET A 423 -8.14 26.82 -3.91
CA MET A 423 -7.28 27.81 -4.60
C MET A 423 -8.11 28.73 -5.50
N PRO A 424 -7.69 30.01 -5.70
CA PRO A 424 -8.22 30.88 -6.75
C PRO A 424 -7.99 30.31 -8.15
N TRP A 425 -8.86 30.68 -9.10
CA TRP A 425 -8.85 30.15 -10.48
C TRP A 425 -7.50 30.27 -11.20
N PRO A 426 -6.77 31.41 -11.15
CA PRO A 426 -5.44 31.51 -11.77
C PRO A 426 -4.45 30.48 -11.23
N CYS A 427 -4.44 30.26 -9.90
CA CYS A 427 -3.54 29.31 -9.26
C CYS A 427 -3.93 27.86 -9.56
N LYS A 428 -5.22 27.54 -9.69
CA LYS A 428 -5.66 26.23 -10.20
C LYS A 428 -5.10 25.96 -11.59
N LYS A 429 -5.20 26.94 -12.51
CA LYS A 429 -4.69 26.80 -13.88
C LYS A 429 -3.17 26.59 -13.89
N PHE A 430 -2.43 27.33 -13.08
CA PHE A 430 -0.99 27.17 -12.93
C PHE A 430 -0.60 25.79 -12.38
N THR A 431 -1.20 25.38 -11.25
CA THR A 431 -0.95 24.07 -10.62
C THR A 431 -1.19 22.92 -11.60
N ARG A 432 -2.26 22.97 -12.39
CA ARG A 432 -2.56 21.96 -13.42
C ARG A 432 -1.49 21.93 -14.51
N GLY A 433 -1.02 23.09 -14.96
CA GLY A 433 0.06 23.22 -15.94
C GLY A 433 1.37 22.63 -15.42
N LEU A 434 1.75 22.96 -14.18
CA LEU A 434 2.95 22.44 -13.53
C LEU A 434 2.88 20.92 -13.34
N TYR A 435 1.73 20.38 -12.92
CA TYR A 435 1.52 18.94 -12.81
C TYR A 435 1.69 18.23 -14.15
N GLY A 436 1.03 18.72 -15.21
CA GLY A 436 1.14 18.12 -16.54
C GLY A 436 2.60 18.09 -17.04
N HIS A 437 3.32 19.19 -16.83
CA HIS A 437 4.74 19.30 -17.18
C HIS A 437 5.61 18.29 -16.42
N ALA A 438 5.38 18.15 -15.11
CA ALA A 438 6.12 17.20 -14.28
C ALA A 438 5.78 15.74 -14.63
N PHE A 439 4.49 15.41 -14.82
CA PHE A 439 4.02 14.06 -15.09
C PHE A 439 4.55 13.52 -16.43
N HIS A 440 4.54 14.32 -17.50
CA HIS A 440 5.04 13.89 -18.82
C HIS A 440 6.53 13.50 -18.84
N ARG A 441 7.29 13.86 -17.82
CA ARG A 441 8.74 13.63 -17.72
C ARG A 441 9.12 12.53 -16.76
N LEU A 442 8.19 12.10 -15.93
CA LEU A 442 8.38 10.92 -15.13
C LEU A 442 8.14 9.70 -16.04
N PRO A 443 9.06 8.75 -16.12
CA PRO A 443 8.91 7.49 -16.84
C PRO A 443 7.95 6.56 -16.07
N ILE A 444 6.72 7.02 -15.82
CA ILE A 444 5.63 6.24 -15.21
C ILE A 444 4.98 5.31 -16.25
N GLY A 445 5.35 5.48 -17.53
CA GLY A 445 4.94 4.62 -18.63
C GLY A 445 5.19 3.14 -18.32
N GLY A 446 4.12 2.34 -18.36
CA GLY A 446 4.18 0.90 -18.14
C GLY A 446 3.57 0.42 -16.83
N LYS A 447 3.61 1.20 -15.73
CA LYS A 447 3.01 0.76 -14.45
C LYS A 447 1.49 0.59 -14.56
N LYS A 448 0.82 1.59 -15.18
CA LYS A 448 -0.61 1.51 -15.50
C LYS A 448 -0.93 0.27 -16.34
N ALA A 449 -0.25 0.10 -17.48
CA ALA A 449 -0.48 -1.04 -18.36
C ALA A 449 -0.21 -2.39 -17.66
N TYR A 450 0.78 -2.43 -16.76
CA TYR A 450 1.08 -3.57 -15.92
C TYR A 450 -0.01 -3.84 -14.88
N HIS A 451 -0.66 -2.84 -14.29
CA HIS A 451 -1.80 -3.06 -13.39
C HIS A 451 -3.05 -3.46 -14.19
N ASP A 452 -3.35 -2.78 -15.29
CA ASP A 452 -4.55 -2.97 -16.10
C ASP A 452 -4.67 -4.42 -16.64
N LYS A 453 -3.54 -5.09 -16.92
CA LYS A 453 -3.56 -6.50 -17.35
C LYS A 453 -4.12 -7.46 -16.28
N PHE A 454 -4.11 -7.06 -15.00
CA PHE A 454 -4.68 -7.83 -13.90
C PHE A 454 -6.15 -7.48 -13.62
N ARG A 455 -6.78 -6.58 -14.38
CA ARG A 455 -8.20 -6.23 -14.21
C ARG A 455 -8.54 -5.76 -12.79
N PRO A 456 -7.95 -4.64 -12.33
CA PRO A 456 -8.31 -4.03 -11.05
C PRO A 456 -9.81 -3.72 -10.96
N ASP A 457 -10.36 -3.78 -9.75
CA ASP A 457 -11.78 -3.56 -9.44
C ASP A 457 -12.07 -2.06 -9.31
N PRO A 458 -12.72 -1.43 -10.31
CA PRO A 458 -12.97 0.01 -10.29
C PRO A 458 -13.93 0.45 -9.17
N ALA A 459 -14.73 -0.46 -8.61
CA ALA A 459 -15.64 -0.14 -7.51
C ALA A 459 -14.92 0.01 -6.16
N GLN A 460 -13.69 -0.48 -6.06
CA GLN A 460 -12.87 -0.42 -4.84
C GLN A 460 -11.69 0.55 -4.95
N ASP A 461 -11.47 1.14 -6.12
CA ASP A 461 -10.45 2.17 -6.30
C ASP A 461 -10.74 3.38 -5.38
N SER A 462 -9.68 4.02 -4.89
CA SER A 462 -9.81 5.21 -4.02
C SER A 462 -8.91 6.33 -4.51
N ASP A 463 -9.45 7.54 -4.58
CA ASP A 463 -8.68 8.71 -4.97
C ASP A 463 -7.76 9.18 -3.83
N LEU A 464 -6.57 9.64 -4.23
CA LEU A 464 -5.51 10.09 -3.35
C LEU A 464 -5.17 11.56 -3.59
N TYR A 465 -4.97 12.27 -2.49
CA TYR A 465 -4.86 13.72 -2.49
C TYR A 465 -3.53 14.19 -1.89
N LEU A 466 -2.99 15.27 -2.45
CA LEU A 466 -2.08 16.18 -1.76
C LEU A 466 -2.92 17.19 -1.00
N VAL A 467 -2.60 17.44 0.27
CA VAL A 467 -3.38 18.35 1.11
C VAL A 467 -2.47 19.36 1.81
N PHE A 468 -2.86 20.63 1.76
CA PHE A 468 -2.10 21.76 2.29
C PHE A 468 -2.98 22.60 3.23
N PRO A 469 -2.76 22.51 4.56
CA PRO A 469 -3.57 23.23 5.55
C PRO A 469 -3.46 24.77 5.50
N SER A 470 -2.36 25.31 4.98
CA SER A 470 -2.08 26.76 5.00
C SER A 470 -2.48 27.48 3.71
N GLY A 471 -3.48 26.98 2.99
CA GLY A 471 -3.91 27.54 1.70
C GLY A 471 -2.96 27.19 0.56
N ILE A 472 -2.64 28.16 -0.30
CA ILE A 472 -1.84 27.94 -1.51
C ILE A 472 -0.46 27.34 -1.12
N PRO A 473 -0.06 26.20 -1.71
CA PRO A 473 1.21 25.55 -1.42
C PRO A 473 2.36 26.51 -1.72
N SER A 474 3.19 26.83 -0.74
CA SER A 474 4.40 27.63 -0.96
C SER A 474 5.48 26.83 -1.73
N PRO A 475 6.51 27.49 -2.29
CA PRO A 475 7.64 26.81 -2.93
C PRO A 475 8.29 25.72 -2.07
N ARG A 476 8.35 25.92 -0.74
CA ARG A 476 8.86 24.92 0.21
C ARG A 476 8.01 23.65 0.21
N HIS A 477 6.69 23.77 0.11
CA HIS A 477 5.80 22.62 0.01
C HIS A 477 6.04 21.85 -1.29
N VAL A 478 6.15 22.53 -2.42
CA VAL A 478 6.41 21.90 -3.72
C VAL A 478 7.75 21.17 -3.71
N LEU A 479 8.80 21.80 -3.18
CA LEU A 479 10.13 21.19 -3.06
C LEU A 479 10.12 20.00 -2.10
N ALA A 480 9.45 20.11 -0.96
CA ALA A 480 9.31 19.02 0.01
C ALA A 480 8.61 17.80 -0.59
N MET A 481 7.50 18.00 -1.31
CA MET A 481 6.78 16.93 -2.00
C MET A 481 7.66 16.26 -3.06
N THR A 482 8.42 17.06 -3.81
CA THR A 482 9.27 16.54 -4.88
C THR A 482 10.45 15.72 -4.34
N HIS A 483 11.08 16.21 -3.27
CA HIS A 483 12.13 15.47 -2.57
C HIS A 483 11.61 14.21 -1.87
N MET A 484 10.39 14.24 -1.34
CA MET A 484 9.75 13.05 -0.77
C MET A 484 9.52 11.98 -1.82
N ALA A 485 9.14 12.36 -3.05
CA ALA A 485 9.00 11.45 -4.17
C ALA A 485 10.34 11.00 -4.79
N ASN A 486 11.49 11.42 -4.21
CA ASN A 486 12.84 11.21 -4.72
C ASN A 486 12.98 11.57 -6.21
N ILE A 487 12.21 12.56 -6.67
CA ILE A 487 12.26 13.03 -8.04
C ILE A 487 13.42 14.02 -8.12
N SER A 488 14.45 13.69 -8.89
CA SER A 488 15.56 14.59 -9.16
C SER A 488 15.12 15.72 -10.10
N LEU A 489 14.67 16.85 -9.55
CA LEU A 489 14.37 18.07 -10.32
C LEU A 489 15.55 18.52 -11.18
N ARG A 490 16.79 18.40 -10.68
CA ARG A 490 18.01 18.77 -11.42
C ARG A 490 18.16 18.01 -12.73
N LYS A 491 17.94 16.69 -12.72
CA LYS A 491 17.94 15.88 -13.95
C LYS A 491 16.77 16.25 -14.88
N MET A 492 15.59 16.57 -14.33
CA MET A 492 14.42 16.99 -15.13
C MET A 492 14.62 18.34 -15.84
N PHE A 493 15.23 19.33 -15.18
CA PHE A 493 15.47 20.66 -15.74
C PHE A 493 16.75 20.75 -16.58
N ARG A 494 17.75 19.89 -16.35
CA ARG A 494 18.93 19.80 -17.22
C ARG A 494 18.54 19.35 -18.64
N VAL A 495 17.60 18.41 -18.76
CA VAL A 495 17.03 17.98 -20.05
C VAL A 495 16.32 19.15 -20.75
N ASP A 496 15.70 20.07 -20.00
CA ASP A 496 15.09 21.28 -20.56
C ASP A 496 16.09 22.30 -21.05
N ILE A 497 17.13 22.56 -20.27
CA ILE A 497 18.18 23.48 -20.68
C ILE A 497 18.86 22.92 -21.93
N GLU A 498 19.09 21.61 -21.99
CA GLU A 498 19.66 20.93 -23.16
C GLU A 498 18.70 20.97 -24.37
N ALA A 499 17.41 20.68 -24.20
CA ALA A 499 16.40 20.74 -25.27
C ALA A 499 16.14 22.17 -25.76
N PHE A 500 16.06 23.14 -24.85
CA PHE A 500 15.89 24.56 -25.16
C PHE A 500 17.15 25.12 -25.83
N ALA A 501 18.34 24.75 -25.38
CA ALA A 501 19.60 25.09 -26.05
C ALA A 501 19.69 24.47 -27.45
N LEU A 502 19.20 23.23 -27.64
CA LEU A 502 19.11 22.59 -28.94
C LEU A 502 18.13 23.33 -29.87
N THR A 503 16.97 23.71 -29.34
CA THR A 503 15.92 24.46 -30.07
C THR A 503 16.39 25.87 -30.43
N ARG A 504 17.18 26.50 -29.55
CA ARG A 504 17.78 27.82 -29.77
C ARG A 504 18.95 27.74 -30.75
N LYS A 505 19.76 26.67 -30.73
CA LYS A 505 20.78 26.38 -31.76
C LYS A 505 20.16 26.09 -33.14
N LEU A 506 19.03 25.38 -33.18
CA LEU A 506 18.28 25.14 -34.42
C LEU A 506 17.63 26.42 -34.97
N LYS A 507 17.14 27.31 -34.10
CA LYS A 507 16.65 28.65 -34.49
C LYS A 507 17.77 29.62 -34.85
N ALA A 508 18.96 29.48 -34.27
CA ALA A 508 20.12 30.32 -34.55
C ALA A 508 20.97 29.80 -35.73
N GLY A 509 20.68 28.62 -36.28
CA GLY A 509 21.36 28.03 -37.44
C GLY A 509 20.93 28.61 -38.80
N GLY A 510 20.15 29.69 -38.80
CA GLY A 510 19.68 30.40 -39.99
C GLY A 510 20.48 31.65 -40.33
N GLU A 511 21.81 31.64 -40.20
CA GLU A 511 22.71 32.54 -40.94
C GLU A 511 24.16 32.06 -40.75
N VAL A 512 24.69 31.40 -41.77
CA VAL A 512 26.13 31.16 -41.90
C VAL A 512 26.69 32.32 -42.71
N VAL A 513 27.35 33.26 -42.04
CA VAL A 513 28.40 34.08 -42.65
C VAL A 513 29.71 33.77 -41.94
N MET A 514 30.65 33.29 -42.75
CA MET A 514 32.00 32.91 -42.41
C MET A 514 32.81 34.10 -41.87
N SER A 515 33.52 33.95 -40.76
CA SER A 515 34.85 34.55 -40.61
C SER A 515 35.70 33.85 -39.57
N LEU A 516 37.00 33.84 -39.85
CA LEU A 516 38.06 33.06 -39.22
C LEU A 516 38.50 33.61 -37.85
N GLY A 517 38.99 32.68 -37.01
CA GLY A 517 40.24 32.89 -36.25
C GLY A 517 40.12 32.98 -34.72
N GLY A 518 40.95 32.17 -34.04
CA GLY A 518 41.45 32.49 -32.69
C GLY A 518 41.17 31.46 -31.59
N LYS A 519 42.16 30.60 -31.33
CA LYS A 519 42.29 29.82 -30.09
C LYS A 519 42.35 30.73 -28.86
N LYS A 520 41.66 30.37 -27.78
CA LYS A 520 42.21 30.44 -26.40
C LYS A 520 41.41 29.55 -25.44
N GLU A 521 42.13 28.67 -24.77
CA GLU A 521 41.70 27.91 -23.59
C GLU A 521 41.43 28.86 -22.40
N GLY A 522 40.44 28.53 -21.58
CA GLY A 522 40.10 29.27 -20.38
C GLY A 522 39.24 28.46 -19.40
N SER A 523 39.91 27.93 -18.39
CA SER A 523 39.50 27.52 -17.03
C SER A 523 38.00 27.41 -16.68
N ALA A 524 37.61 26.23 -16.21
CA ALA A 524 36.34 25.98 -15.53
C ALA A 524 36.30 26.70 -14.17
N GLU A 525 35.34 27.61 -14.01
CA GLU A 525 34.97 28.19 -12.72
C GLU A 525 33.63 27.58 -12.28
N GLN A 526 33.67 26.87 -11.15
CA GLN A 526 32.56 26.15 -10.56
C GLN A 526 31.84 27.10 -9.59
N THR A 527 30.80 27.80 -10.05
CA THR A 527 30.03 28.75 -9.23
C THR A 527 28.55 28.39 -9.07
N ASP A 528 28.15 28.32 -7.79
CA ASP A 528 26.89 28.75 -7.16
C ASP A 528 25.53 28.53 -7.85
N LYS A 529 25.29 27.38 -8.49
CA LYS A 529 23.96 27.03 -9.07
C LYS A 529 22.85 26.68 -8.06
N GLY A 530 23.13 26.82 -6.76
CA GLY A 530 22.17 26.51 -5.70
C GLY A 530 21.14 27.62 -5.47
N LYS A 531 21.57 28.89 -5.55
CA LYS A 531 20.73 30.08 -5.34
C LYS A 531 19.85 30.42 -6.53
N GLU A 532 20.38 30.25 -7.74
CA GLU A 532 19.69 30.56 -9.01
C GLU A 532 18.40 29.72 -9.18
N PHE A 533 18.38 28.50 -8.64
CA PHE A 533 17.21 27.60 -8.67
C PHE A 533 16.09 28.02 -7.69
N GLU A 534 16.44 28.54 -6.51
CA GLU A 534 15.43 29.07 -5.58
C GLU A 534 14.78 30.32 -6.17
N GLU A 535 15.55 31.17 -6.85
CA GLU A 535 15.05 32.36 -7.55
C GLU A 535 14.13 32.02 -8.74
N GLU A 536 14.42 30.98 -9.51
CA GLU A 536 13.59 30.59 -10.66
C GLU A 536 12.23 30.01 -10.23
N VAL A 537 12.19 29.21 -9.16
CA VAL A 537 10.93 28.72 -8.55
C VAL A 537 10.16 29.87 -7.89
N LEU A 538 10.84 30.81 -7.23
CA LEU A 538 10.24 32.02 -6.67
C LEU A 538 9.63 32.90 -7.77
N ALA A 539 10.34 33.11 -8.88
CA ALA A 539 9.88 33.90 -10.02
C ALA A 539 8.61 33.32 -10.65
N LEU A 540 8.53 31.99 -10.78
CA LEU A 540 7.36 31.28 -11.30
C LEU A 540 6.13 31.31 -10.36
N TYR A 541 6.34 31.48 -9.06
CA TYR A 541 5.26 31.51 -8.04
C TYR A 541 4.73 32.91 -7.72
N THR A 542 5.44 33.97 -8.12
CA THR A 542 5.06 35.38 -7.91
C THR A 542 3.63 35.77 -8.33
N PRO A 543 3.01 35.19 -9.39
CA PRO A 543 1.65 35.57 -9.79
C PRO A 543 0.54 35.16 -8.82
N CYS A 544 0.82 34.31 -7.83
CA CYS A 544 -0.17 33.74 -6.91
C CYS A 544 -0.13 34.32 -5.47
N VAL A 545 0.78 35.26 -5.18
CA VAL A 545 1.00 35.81 -3.82
C VAL A 545 0.57 37.29 -3.73
N ARG A 546 -0.53 37.68 -4.40
CA ARG A 546 -1.13 39.01 -4.22
C ARG A 546 -2.56 38.90 -3.73
#